data_AF-A0ABD7A7X6-F1
#
_entry.id   AF-A0ABD7A7X6-F1
#
_cell.length_a   1.000
_cell.length_b   1.000
_cell.length_c   1.000
_cell.angle_alpha   90.00
_cell.angle_beta   90.00
_cell.angle_gamma   90.00
#
_symmetry.space_group_name_H-M   'P 1'
#
loop_
_entity.id
_entity.type
_entity.pdbx_description
1 polymer ?
#
loop_
_entity_poly.entity_id
_entity_poly.type
_entity_poly.pdbx_seq_one_letter_code
_entity_poly.pdbx_strand_id
1 'polypeptide(L)'
;MKFLAKSLITVTISILGCLQPALAEEAKKESLTDKALKHEKLGVTINSANHTFAEKYPLQYNSWKATSESTDRGSALAADPRYVVLWAGYAFSKDYNKPRGHYYAITDVRDILRTGAPKDENDGPQPMACWTCKGPDVARLIEEKGERGYFDPKWAKYGSEIVNSIGCADCHDTNSEEFKQGKPALQVARPHVLRALNTIGWKFEELDKHGKRPAVCANCHVEYYFKDKKDVTFPWKNGVDVDSIEKYYDEINFTDWTHALSKAPMLKTQHPDFEVWSQGTHGKNGVTCIDCHMPKVKDKEGNVYTDHKIGNPFDNFESTCKTCHEQSKETLQKRVKEYKHDVKEAMIRLEDQLVKAHFEAKAAWDAGATQDEMKDILTAIRHAQWRWDYSAAGHGNHFHAPDVMLRTIATGIDRAADARAALGVVLAKHGVATPVAIPDISTKEKAQKAIGLDIPKDQAAKDEFLKTVVPQWEKEARAKGLLPAEDAPKADTK
;
A
#
# COMPACT_ATOMS: atom_id res chain seq x y z
N MET A 1 79.47 -59.42 21.74
CA MET A 1 78.03 -59.74 21.80
C MET A 1 77.44 -59.59 20.41
N LYS A 2 76.82 -60.66 19.89
CA LYS A 2 75.87 -60.82 18.76
C LYS A 2 75.85 -59.71 17.67
N PHE A 3 76.53 -59.92 16.53
CA PHE A 3 76.08 -60.55 15.25
C PHE A 3 75.35 -59.58 14.27
N LEU A 4 76.02 -59.31 13.12
CA LEU A 4 75.59 -59.18 11.70
C LEU A 4 74.20 -58.58 11.36
N ALA A 5 73.92 -57.91 10.23
CA ALA A 5 74.64 -57.26 9.13
C ALA A 5 73.55 -56.82 8.10
N LYS A 6 73.95 -55.96 7.15
CA LYS A 6 73.41 -55.76 5.79
C LYS A 6 72.23 -54.81 5.57
N SER A 7 72.53 -53.84 4.71
CA SER A 7 71.67 -53.01 3.87
C SER A 7 70.60 -53.81 3.10
N LEU A 8 69.44 -53.19 2.86
CA LEU A 8 68.84 -53.16 1.52
C LEU A 8 67.88 -51.97 1.39
N ILE A 9 68.05 -51.25 0.28
CA ILE A 9 67.18 -50.20 -0.23
C ILE A 9 65.89 -50.84 -0.74
N THR A 10 64.73 -50.28 -0.37
CA THR A 10 63.52 -50.40 -1.20
C THR A 10 62.77 -49.07 -1.19
N VAL A 11 62.62 -48.54 -2.39
CA VAL A 11 61.89 -47.33 -2.76
C VAL A 11 60.39 -47.53 -2.52
N THR A 12 59.73 -46.54 -1.89
CA THR A 12 58.28 -46.35 -2.02
C THR A 12 58.00 -44.88 -2.36
N ILE A 13 57.50 -44.70 -3.58
CA ILE A 13 57.05 -43.45 -4.20
C ILE A 13 55.56 -43.27 -3.87
N SER A 14 55.15 -41.99 -3.69
CA SER A 14 53.75 -41.49 -3.64
C SER A 14 53.03 -41.74 -2.31
N ILE A 15 52.50 -40.75 -1.59
CA ILE A 15 51.52 -39.75 -2.00
C ILE A 15 51.75 -38.49 -1.15
N LEU A 16 52.27 -37.42 -1.74
CA LEU A 16 52.22 -36.07 -1.18
C LEU A 16 51.45 -35.20 -2.18
N GLY A 17 50.13 -35.18 -2.03
CA GLY A 17 49.24 -34.41 -2.88
C GLY A 17 47.81 -34.50 -2.36
N CYS A 18 47.22 -33.34 -2.10
CA CYS A 18 45.81 -33.12 -1.78
C CYS A 18 45.36 -33.42 -0.35
N LEU A 19 45.64 -32.48 0.55
CA LEU A 19 44.75 -32.14 1.67
C LEU A 19 44.93 -30.65 1.99
N GLN A 20 44.54 -29.79 1.04
CA GLN A 20 44.02 -28.48 1.41
C GLN A 20 42.60 -28.72 1.95
N PRO A 21 42.21 -28.15 3.10
CA PRO A 21 40.83 -28.20 3.50
C PRO A 21 40.02 -27.43 2.45
N ALA A 22 39.11 -28.14 1.78
CA ALA A 22 38.03 -27.55 1.02
C ALA A 22 37.08 -26.84 1.99
N LEU A 23 37.49 -25.68 2.47
CA LEU A 23 36.63 -24.62 2.96
C LEU A 23 36.86 -23.43 2.03
N ALA A 24 36.61 -23.64 0.73
CA ALA A 24 36.13 -22.55 -0.08
C ALA A 24 34.76 -22.22 0.52
N GLU A 25 34.73 -21.20 1.37
CA GLU A 25 33.51 -20.48 1.71
C GLU A 25 32.90 -20.11 0.36
N GLU A 26 31.87 -20.84 -0.09
CA GLU A 26 31.07 -20.42 -1.24
C GLU A 26 30.64 -18.99 -0.90
N ALA A 27 31.24 -18.00 -1.58
CA ALA A 27 30.89 -16.62 -1.37
C ALA A 27 29.38 -16.51 -1.54
N LYS A 28 28.66 -16.33 -0.41
CA LYS A 28 27.20 -16.37 -0.36
C LYS A 28 26.71 -15.39 -1.42
N LYS A 29 26.04 -15.90 -2.45
CA LYS A 29 25.53 -15.06 -3.54
C LYS A 29 24.71 -13.93 -2.91
N GLU A 30 25.07 -12.70 -3.24
CA GLU A 30 24.43 -11.51 -2.70
C GLU A 30 22.91 -11.56 -2.95
N SER A 31 22.12 -11.30 -1.90
CA SER A 31 20.66 -11.37 -1.97
C SER A 31 20.07 -10.12 -2.65
N LEU A 32 18.80 -10.17 -3.05
CA LEU A 32 18.09 -9.00 -3.56
C LEU A 32 17.99 -7.91 -2.49
N THR A 33 17.74 -8.28 -1.23
CA THR A 33 17.76 -7.38 -0.08
C THR A 33 19.11 -6.70 0.08
N ASP A 34 20.22 -7.44 -0.03
CA ASP A 34 21.58 -6.87 0.10
C ASP A 34 21.85 -5.80 -0.98
N LYS A 35 21.46 -6.07 -2.24
CA LYS A 35 21.52 -5.10 -3.34
C LYS A 35 20.60 -3.89 -3.11
N ALA A 36 19.39 -4.14 -2.63
CA ALA A 36 18.41 -3.08 -2.34
C ALA A 36 18.93 -2.12 -1.26
N LEU A 37 19.63 -2.63 -0.24
CA LEU A 37 20.26 -1.83 0.81
C LEU A 37 21.41 -0.95 0.28
N LYS A 38 22.09 -1.40 -0.78
CA LYS A 38 23.12 -0.64 -1.50
C LYS A 38 22.58 0.30 -2.58
N HIS A 39 21.26 0.32 -2.78
CA HIS A 39 20.59 1.05 -3.88
C HIS A 39 21.08 0.63 -5.29
N GLU A 40 21.46 -0.65 -5.43
CA GLU A 40 21.85 -1.24 -6.71
C GLU A 40 20.63 -1.83 -7.44
N LYS A 41 20.75 -2.02 -8.76
CA LYS A 41 19.75 -2.79 -9.52
C LYS A 41 19.69 -4.22 -8.97
N LEU A 42 18.49 -4.79 -8.82
CA LEU A 42 18.35 -6.13 -8.27
C LEU A 42 18.93 -7.18 -9.23
N GLY A 43 18.90 -6.89 -10.54
CA GLY A 43 19.38 -7.78 -11.60
C GLY A 43 18.37 -8.88 -11.89
N VAL A 44 17.08 -8.57 -11.78
CA VAL A 44 15.98 -9.49 -12.06
C VAL A 44 15.35 -9.18 -13.41
N THR A 45 14.88 -10.21 -14.11
CA THR A 45 14.10 -10.02 -15.34
C THR A 45 12.62 -9.98 -14.99
N ILE A 46 11.90 -8.97 -15.49
CA ILE A 46 10.47 -8.78 -15.22
C ILE A 46 9.69 -8.95 -16.51
N ASN A 47 8.78 -9.94 -16.55
CA ASN A 47 7.75 -10.03 -17.58
C ASN A 47 6.45 -9.43 -17.01
N SER A 48 6.20 -8.16 -17.33
CA SER A 48 5.06 -7.40 -16.79
C SER A 48 3.73 -7.66 -17.50
N ALA A 49 3.76 -8.30 -18.67
CA ALA A 49 2.58 -8.54 -19.49
C ALA A 49 1.81 -9.78 -18.99
N ASN A 50 0.85 -9.56 -18.07
CA ASN A 50 0.12 -10.65 -17.39
C ASN A 50 -0.50 -11.68 -18.35
N HIS A 51 -0.99 -11.25 -19.51
CA HIS A 51 -1.63 -12.10 -20.51
C HIS A 51 -0.70 -13.19 -21.08
N THR A 52 0.62 -13.00 -21.01
CA THR A 52 1.60 -13.98 -21.48
C THR A 52 1.63 -15.25 -20.61
N PHE A 53 1.07 -15.19 -19.40
CA PHE A 53 0.98 -16.34 -18.49
C PHE A 53 -0.33 -17.14 -18.62
N ALA A 54 -1.28 -16.66 -19.43
CA ALA A 54 -2.63 -17.22 -19.51
C ALA A 54 -2.68 -18.66 -20.00
N GLU A 55 -1.88 -18.99 -21.02
CA GLU A 55 -1.84 -20.35 -21.60
C GLU A 55 -1.19 -21.35 -20.64
N LYS A 56 -0.10 -20.95 -19.98
CA LYS A 56 0.68 -21.85 -19.13
C LYS A 56 0.08 -22.04 -17.73
N TYR A 57 -0.57 -21.01 -17.18
CA TYR A 57 -1.16 -21.04 -15.83
C TYR A 57 -2.64 -20.61 -15.87
N PRO A 58 -3.50 -21.33 -16.60
CA PRO A 58 -4.86 -20.88 -16.89
C PRO A 58 -5.73 -20.75 -15.63
N LEU A 59 -5.54 -21.62 -14.62
CA LEU A 59 -6.31 -21.56 -13.37
C LEU A 59 -5.99 -20.29 -12.56
N GLN A 60 -4.71 -20.00 -12.38
CA GLN A 60 -4.23 -18.82 -11.66
C GLN A 60 -4.54 -17.55 -12.44
N TYR A 61 -4.32 -17.53 -13.75
CA TYR A 61 -4.61 -16.38 -14.59
C TYR A 61 -6.09 -16.04 -14.64
N ASN A 62 -6.97 -17.03 -14.84
CA ASN A 62 -8.41 -16.78 -14.93
C ASN A 62 -9.00 -16.33 -13.59
N SER A 63 -8.55 -16.91 -12.46
CA SER A 63 -8.97 -16.44 -11.14
C SER A 63 -8.46 -15.03 -10.82
N TRP A 64 -7.20 -14.70 -11.15
CA TRP A 64 -6.68 -13.33 -11.09
C TRP A 64 -7.52 -12.36 -11.91
N LYS A 65 -7.82 -12.71 -13.17
CA LYS A 65 -8.62 -11.90 -14.08
C LYS A 65 -10.02 -11.66 -13.53
N ALA A 66 -10.60 -12.65 -12.85
CA ALA A 66 -11.92 -12.54 -12.22
C ALA A 66 -12.00 -11.50 -11.10
N THR A 67 -10.88 -10.89 -10.66
CA THR A 67 -10.95 -9.65 -9.86
C THR A 67 -11.63 -8.50 -10.63
N SER A 68 -11.76 -8.58 -11.96
CA SER A 68 -12.59 -7.67 -12.76
C SER A 68 -14.08 -7.70 -12.36
N GLU A 69 -14.55 -8.76 -11.72
CA GLU A 69 -15.95 -8.86 -11.24
C GLU A 69 -16.21 -7.99 -10.00
N SER A 70 -15.17 -7.63 -9.25
CA SER A 70 -15.25 -6.72 -8.11
C SER A 70 -15.27 -5.27 -8.61
N THR A 71 -16.43 -4.84 -9.10
CA THR A 71 -16.63 -3.55 -9.81
C THR A 71 -16.99 -2.37 -8.91
N ASP A 72 -17.56 -2.62 -7.73
CA ASP A 72 -18.08 -1.59 -6.82
C ASP A 72 -17.00 -0.57 -6.45
N ARG A 73 -17.17 0.67 -6.91
CA ARG A 73 -16.28 1.82 -6.66
C ARG A 73 -17.03 2.88 -5.87
N GLY A 74 -17.47 2.54 -4.66
CA GLY A 74 -18.15 3.48 -3.78
C GLY A 74 -17.27 4.66 -3.35
N SER A 75 -17.78 5.89 -3.50
CA SER A 75 -17.13 7.11 -3.00
C SER A 75 -17.15 7.14 -1.47
N ALA A 76 -15.97 7.06 -0.86
CA ALA A 76 -15.82 7.15 0.59
C ALA A 76 -16.12 8.57 1.09
N LEU A 77 -15.85 9.60 0.28
CA LEU A 77 -16.23 10.99 0.59
C LEU A 77 -17.74 11.22 0.58
N ALA A 78 -18.49 10.47 -0.24
CA ALA A 78 -19.95 10.54 -0.25
C ALA A 78 -20.56 9.77 0.92
N ALA A 79 -19.95 8.63 1.29
CA ALA A 79 -20.33 7.88 2.47
C ALA A 79 -20.03 8.65 3.77
N ASP A 80 -18.96 9.44 3.79
CA ASP A 80 -18.60 10.30 4.92
C ASP A 80 -17.99 11.65 4.49
N PRO A 81 -18.82 12.70 4.38
CA PRO A 81 -18.35 14.03 3.98
C PRO A 81 -17.34 14.68 4.93
N ARG A 82 -17.20 14.19 6.18
CA ARG A 82 -16.20 14.72 7.13
C ARG A 82 -14.79 14.57 6.57
N TYR A 83 -14.54 13.52 5.79
CA TYR A 83 -13.22 13.21 5.22
C TYR A 83 -12.73 14.35 4.32
N VAL A 84 -13.66 15.04 3.65
CA VAL A 84 -13.34 16.22 2.84
C VAL A 84 -12.74 17.32 3.71
N VAL A 85 -13.33 17.59 4.88
CA VAL A 85 -12.85 18.60 5.82
C VAL A 85 -11.51 18.18 6.39
N LEU A 86 -11.37 16.94 6.87
CA LEU A 86 -10.14 16.43 7.50
C LEU A 86 -8.95 16.44 6.55
N TRP A 87 -9.19 16.28 5.25
CA TRP A 87 -8.14 16.34 4.22
C TRP A 87 -8.10 17.66 3.46
N ALA A 88 -8.64 18.75 4.02
CA ALA A 88 -8.66 20.04 3.34
C ALA A 88 -7.23 20.53 3.02
N GLY A 89 -7.01 20.90 1.76
CA GLY A 89 -5.69 21.24 1.24
C GLY A 89 -4.91 20.05 0.66
N TYR A 90 -5.45 18.84 0.71
CA TYR A 90 -4.83 17.63 0.18
C TYR A 90 -5.68 16.96 -0.90
N ALA A 91 -5.03 16.23 -1.82
CA ALA A 91 -5.70 15.63 -2.98
C ALA A 91 -6.83 14.66 -2.60
N PHE A 92 -6.75 14.02 -1.43
CA PHE A 92 -7.79 13.12 -0.92
C PHE A 92 -9.14 13.81 -0.65
N SER A 93 -9.16 15.12 -0.41
CA SER A 93 -10.43 15.89 -0.30
C SER A 93 -11.15 16.07 -1.64
N LYS A 94 -10.44 15.90 -2.76
CA LYS A 94 -11.04 15.94 -4.11
C LYS A 94 -11.74 14.63 -4.45
N ASP A 95 -11.04 13.51 -4.25
CA ASP A 95 -11.55 12.19 -4.61
C ASP A 95 -10.87 11.06 -3.80
N TYR A 96 -11.71 10.23 -3.18
CA TYR A 96 -11.32 9.05 -2.42
C TYR A 96 -12.44 8.01 -2.49
N ASN A 97 -12.12 6.86 -3.07
CA ASN A 97 -13.04 5.75 -3.32
C ASN A 97 -12.55 4.53 -2.53
N LYS A 98 -13.50 3.67 -2.14
CA LYS A 98 -13.17 2.35 -1.58
C LYS A 98 -12.41 1.53 -2.62
N PRO A 99 -11.50 0.62 -2.18
CA PRO A 99 -10.80 -0.26 -3.10
C PRO A 99 -11.77 -1.21 -3.79
N ARG A 100 -11.39 -1.64 -5.00
CA ARG A 100 -12.07 -2.68 -5.78
C ARG A 100 -11.04 -3.67 -6.32
N GLY A 101 -11.43 -4.57 -7.23
CA GLY A 101 -10.54 -5.65 -7.67
C GLY A 101 -9.21 -5.18 -8.26
N HIS A 102 -8.14 -5.95 -8.04
CA HIS A 102 -6.78 -5.66 -8.53
C HIS A 102 -6.71 -5.42 -10.04
N TYR A 103 -7.62 -6.00 -10.82
CA TYR A 103 -7.79 -5.72 -12.25
C TYR A 103 -7.88 -4.22 -12.57
N TYR A 104 -8.48 -3.43 -11.69
CA TYR A 104 -8.76 -2.01 -11.92
C TYR A 104 -7.66 -1.05 -11.41
N ALA A 105 -6.56 -1.54 -10.83
CA ALA A 105 -5.57 -0.68 -10.18
C ALA A 105 -5.00 0.41 -11.13
N ILE A 106 -4.72 0.06 -12.38
CA ILE A 106 -4.26 1.02 -13.40
C ILE A 106 -5.38 1.97 -13.82
N THR A 107 -6.59 1.47 -14.06
CA THR A 107 -7.75 2.30 -14.41
C THR A 107 -8.04 3.31 -13.29
N ASP A 108 -8.08 2.88 -12.04
CA ASP A 108 -8.46 3.74 -10.92
C ASP A 108 -7.43 4.82 -10.63
N VAL A 109 -6.13 4.54 -10.76
CA VAL A 109 -5.10 5.59 -10.61
C VAL A 109 -5.11 6.58 -11.79
N ARG A 110 -5.51 6.13 -12.98
CA ARG A 110 -5.73 7.01 -14.14
C ARG A 110 -6.99 7.85 -13.99
N ASP A 111 -8.05 7.33 -13.40
CA ASP A 111 -9.37 7.98 -13.32
C ASP A 111 -9.52 8.94 -12.14
N ILE A 112 -8.83 8.67 -11.02
CA ILE A 112 -9.01 9.43 -9.78
C ILE A 112 -8.62 10.91 -9.97
N LEU A 113 -9.39 11.85 -9.42
CA LEU A 113 -9.05 13.29 -9.50
C LEU A 113 -7.71 13.62 -8.85
N ARG A 114 -7.20 12.76 -7.96
CA ARG A 114 -5.92 12.97 -7.27
C ARG A 114 -4.72 13.07 -8.22
N THR A 115 -4.74 12.37 -9.36
CA THR A 115 -3.67 12.42 -10.36
C THR A 115 -3.80 13.62 -11.31
N GLY A 116 -4.90 14.38 -11.23
CA GLY A 116 -5.15 15.54 -12.08
C GLY A 116 -5.30 15.17 -13.56
N ALA A 117 -5.00 16.15 -14.42
CA ALA A 117 -5.13 16.07 -15.86
C ALA A 117 -3.86 16.63 -16.53
N PRO A 118 -2.72 15.91 -16.45
CA PRO A 118 -1.46 16.40 -17.00
C PRO A 118 -1.55 16.54 -18.53
N LYS A 119 -1.01 17.64 -19.05
CA LYS A 119 -1.01 17.94 -20.49
C LYS A 119 0.21 17.38 -21.23
N ASP A 120 1.29 17.13 -20.51
CA ASP A 120 2.51 16.53 -21.02
C ASP A 120 3.22 15.68 -19.95
N GLU A 121 4.34 15.07 -20.31
CA GLU A 121 5.11 14.17 -19.45
C GLU A 121 5.72 14.81 -18.19
N ASN A 122 5.81 16.14 -18.13
CA ASN A 122 6.37 16.92 -17.02
C ASN A 122 5.30 17.66 -16.21
N ASP A 123 4.03 17.52 -16.57
CA ASP A 123 2.89 18.14 -15.91
C ASP A 123 2.26 17.22 -14.84
N GLY A 124 1.30 17.76 -14.10
CA GLY A 124 0.47 17.04 -13.14
C GLY A 124 0.92 17.19 -11.69
N PRO A 125 -0.01 17.02 -10.74
CA PRO A 125 0.24 17.20 -9.32
C PRO A 125 1.10 16.09 -8.71
N GLN A 126 1.03 14.87 -9.25
CA GLN A 126 1.59 13.67 -8.61
C GLN A 126 2.98 13.29 -9.14
N PRO A 127 3.87 12.78 -8.26
CA PRO A 127 5.15 12.20 -8.67
C PRO A 127 4.96 10.78 -9.24
N MET A 128 6.02 10.25 -9.85
CA MET A 128 6.05 8.86 -10.34
C MET A 128 5.67 7.80 -9.30
N ALA A 129 5.94 8.07 -8.02
CA ALA A 129 5.61 7.16 -6.93
C ALA A 129 4.13 6.75 -6.83
N CYS A 130 3.19 7.54 -7.38
CA CYS A 130 1.78 7.14 -7.40
C CYS A 130 1.50 5.86 -8.22
N TRP A 131 2.37 5.52 -9.16
CA TRP A 131 2.30 4.26 -9.90
C TRP A 131 2.79 3.06 -9.11
N THR A 132 3.58 3.26 -8.05
CA THR A 132 4.43 2.20 -7.50
C THR A 132 3.63 0.97 -7.10
N CYS A 133 2.49 1.11 -6.44
CA CYS A 133 1.68 -0.03 -6.01
C CYS A 133 0.58 -0.43 -6.99
N LYS A 134 0.75 -0.24 -8.32
CA LYS A 134 -0.35 -0.39 -9.30
C LYS A 134 -0.13 -1.47 -10.37
N GLY A 135 1.08 -2.00 -10.52
CA GLY A 135 1.34 -3.06 -11.47
C GLY A 135 2.81 -3.45 -11.66
N PRO A 136 3.05 -4.54 -12.41
CA PRO A 136 4.37 -5.15 -12.55
C PRO A 136 5.31 -4.36 -13.46
N ASP A 137 4.77 -3.47 -14.31
CA ASP A 137 5.58 -2.55 -15.13
C ASP A 137 6.48 -1.65 -14.27
N VAL A 138 6.14 -1.45 -12.99
CA VAL A 138 6.98 -0.71 -12.07
C VAL A 138 8.31 -1.43 -11.81
N ALA A 139 8.28 -2.72 -11.47
CA ALA A 139 9.51 -3.48 -11.25
C ALA A 139 10.35 -3.53 -12.53
N ARG A 140 9.70 -3.69 -13.70
CA ARG A 140 10.34 -3.63 -15.01
C ARG A 140 11.08 -2.29 -15.21
N LEU A 141 10.40 -1.17 -15.00
CA LEU A 141 11.01 0.15 -15.17
C LEU A 141 12.11 0.46 -14.14
N ILE A 142 11.99 -0.02 -12.90
CA ILE A 142 13.06 0.10 -11.90
C ILE A 142 14.31 -0.65 -12.37
N GLU A 143 14.17 -1.86 -12.91
CA GLU A 143 15.30 -2.63 -13.44
C GLU A 143 15.89 -2.00 -14.71
N GLU A 144 15.07 -1.48 -15.62
CA GLU A 144 15.53 -0.82 -16.84
C GLU A 144 16.24 0.51 -16.54
N LYS A 145 15.60 1.38 -15.75
CA LYS A 145 16.01 2.78 -15.55
C LYS A 145 16.78 3.04 -14.25
N GLY A 146 16.84 2.06 -13.35
CA GLY A 146 17.27 2.26 -11.96
C GLY A 146 16.20 2.98 -11.12
N GLU A 147 16.30 2.91 -9.80
CA GLU A 147 15.35 3.55 -8.89
C GLU A 147 15.18 5.05 -9.17
N ARG A 148 16.28 5.76 -9.45
CA ARG A 148 16.21 7.20 -9.75
C ARG A 148 15.53 7.50 -11.07
N GLY A 149 15.87 6.77 -12.12
CA GLY A 149 15.21 6.91 -13.41
C GLY A 149 13.71 6.60 -13.36
N TYR A 150 13.26 5.83 -12.37
CA TYR A 150 11.85 5.57 -12.08
C TYR A 150 11.18 6.65 -11.22
N PHE A 151 11.74 7.01 -10.06
CA PHE A 151 11.08 7.88 -9.07
C PHE A 151 11.19 9.38 -9.36
N ASP A 152 12.21 9.82 -10.10
CA ASP A 152 12.44 11.25 -10.33
C ASP A 152 11.44 11.99 -11.24
N PRO A 153 10.87 11.37 -12.28
CA PRO A 153 9.90 12.01 -13.14
C PRO A 153 8.53 12.27 -12.49
N LYS A 154 7.66 12.96 -13.24
CA LYS A 154 6.23 13.11 -12.91
C LYS A 154 5.44 11.87 -13.26
N TRP A 155 4.29 11.69 -12.62
CA TRP A 155 3.35 10.59 -12.89
C TRP A 155 3.02 10.42 -14.39
N ALA A 156 2.92 11.52 -15.13
CA ALA A 156 2.60 11.50 -16.56
C ALA A 156 3.69 10.88 -17.45
N LYS A 157 4.97 10.92 -17.03
CA LYS A 157 6.13 10.55 -17.87
C LYS A 157 6.05 9.15 -18.46
N TYR A 158 5.59 8.19 -17.67
CA TYR A 158 5.56 6.77 -18.03
C TYR A 158 4.13 6.24 -18.18
N GLY A 159 3.17 7.10 -18.50
CA GLY A 159 1.77 6.68 -18.65
C GLY A 159 1.54 5.64 -19.75
N SER A 160 2.36 5.63 -20.81
CA SER A 160 2.37 4.61 -21.87
C SER A 160 3.29 3.41 -21.60
N GLU A 161 3.97 3.39 -20.46
CA GLU A 161 4.86 2.30 -20.03
C GLU A 161 4.28 1.49 -18.87
N ILE A 162 3.46 2.12 -18.01
CA ILE A 162 2.82 1.49 -16.85
C ILE A 162 1.35 1.26 -17.20
N VAL A 163 1.07 0.07 -17.71
CA VAL A 163 -0.20 -0.24 -18.38
C VAL A 163 -0.81 -1.57 -17.94
N ASN A 164 0.01 -2.48 -17.41
CA ASN A 164 -0.44 -3.74 -16.85
C ASN A 164 -0.83 -3.53 -15.38
N SER A 165 -2.04 -3.98 -15.02
CA SER A 165 -2.47 -3.96 -13.62
C SER A 165 -1.70 -4.98 -12.78
N ILE A 166 -1.79 -4.83 -11.45
CA ILE A 166 -1.23 -5.74 -10.43
C ILE A 166 -1.37 -7.19 -10.91
N GLY A 167 -0.28 -7.94 -10.96
CA GLY A 167 -0.30 -9.28 -11.54
C GLY A 167 0.91 -10.14 -11.22
N CYS A 168 1.23 -11.09 -12.10
CA CYS A 168 2.10 -12.22 -11.78
C CYS A 168 3.49 -11.78 -11.27
N ALA A 169 4.14 -10.89 -12.01
CA ALA A 169 5.50 -10.45 -11.70
C ALA A 169 5.62 -9.45 -10.53
N ASP A 170 4.51 -9.01 -9.93
CA ASP A 170 4.54 -8.28 -8.66
C ASP A 170 4.88 -9.19 -7.47
N CYS A 171 4.52 -10.48 -7.57
CA CYS A 171 4.57 -11.43 -6.46
C CYS A 171 5.42 -12.68 -6.73
N HIS A 172 5.80 -12.94 -7.97
CA HIS A 172 6.46 -14.17 -8.41
C HIS A 172 7.74 -13.87 -9.20
N ASP A 173 8.80 -14.66 -8.99
CA ASP A 173 9.91 -14.77 -9.93
C ASP A 173 9.47 -15.59 -11.14
N THR A 174 8.87 -14.91 -12.11
CA THR A 174 8.27 -15.54 -13.28
C THR A 174 9.28 -16.18 -14.24
N ASN A 175 10.58 -15.91 -14.05
CA ASN A 175 11.65 -16.42 -14.89
C ASN A 175 12.37 -17.63 -14.27
N SER A 176 12.15 -17.89 -12.97
CA SER A 176 12.71 -19.05 -12.28
C SER A 176 12.25 -20.39 -12.85
N GLU A 177 13.11 -21.40 -12.77
CA GLU A 177 12.75 -22.78 -13.09
C GLU A 177 11.65 -23.31 -12.17
N GLU A 178 11.62 -22.86 -10.91
CA GLU A 178 10.55 -23.21 -9.98
C GLU A 178 9.17 -22.73 -10.47
N PHE A 179 9.07 -21.47 -10.90
CA PHE A 179 7.83 -20.95 -11.48
C PHE A 179 7.44 -21.72 -12.73
N LYS A 180 8.41 -22.00 -13.62
CA LYS A 180 8.18 -22.79 -14.84
C LYS A 180 7.62 -24.19 -14.56
N GLN A 181 7.91 -24.77 -13.40
CA GLN A 181 7.42 -26.06 -12.93
C GLN A 181 6.10 -25.97 -12.14
N GLY A 182 5.48 -24.78 -12.03
CA GLY A 182 4.21 -24.58 -11.34
C GLY A 182 4.35 -24.33 -9.83
N LYS A 183 5.57 -24.17 -9.31
CA LYS A 183 5.78 -23.68 -7.94
C LYS A 183 5.55 -22.16 -7.88
N PRO A 184 5.23 -21.60 -6.71
CA PRO A 184 4.95 -20.17 -6.62
C PRO A 184 6.18 -19.28 -6.83
N ALA A 185 7.39 -19.69 -6.39
CA ALA A 185 8.59 -18.84 -6.49
C ALA A 185 8.34 -17.38 -6.04
N LEU A 186 7.80 -17.19 -4.82
CA LEU A 186 7.42 -15.86 -4.32
C LEU A 186 8.62 -14.91 -4.32
N GLN A 187 8.43 -13.70 -4.83
CA GLN A 187 9.46 -12.67 -4.94
C GLN A 187 8.89 -11.28 -4.64
N VAL A 188 9.71 -10.43 -4.02
CA VAL A 188 9.52 -8.98 -3.95
C VAL A 188 10.56 -8.34 -4.86
N ALA A 189 10.11 -7.76 -5.98
CA ALA A 189 10.99 -7.11 -6.98
C ALA A 189 11.06 -5.58 -6.81
N ARG A 190 10.73 -5.08 -5.61
CA ARG A 190 10.64 -3.66 -5.29
C ARG A 190 11.69 -3.34 -4.22
N PRO A 191 12.79 -2.66 -4.56
CA PRO A 191 13.89 -2.44 -3.61
C PRO A 191 13.47 -1.73 -2.30
N HIS A 192 12.59 -0.73 -2.39
CA HIS A 192 12.09 -0.01 -1.21
C HIS A 192 11.30 -0.92 -0.25
N VAL A 193 10.59 -1.92 -0.77
CA VAL A 193 9.88 -2.93 0.03
C VAL A 193 10.87 -3.85 0.73
N LEU A 194 11.91 -4.33 0.02
CA LEU A 194 12.97 -5.15 0.61
C LEU A 194 13.68 -4.40 1.74
N ARG A 195 14.01 -3.12 1.51
CA ARG A 195 14.59 -2.25 2.55
C ARG A 195 13.68 -2.13 3.76
N ALA A 196 12.39 -1.87 3.55
CA ALA A 196 11.41 -1.72 4.62
C ALA A 196 11.21 -3.00 5.43
N LEU A 197 11.03 -4.15 4.77
CA LEU A 197 10.96 -5.46 5.45
C LEU A 197 12.23 -5.73 6.27
N ASN A 198 13.41 -5.40 5.73
CA ASN A 198 14.66 -5.56 6.46
C ASN A 198 14.71 -4.71 7.75
N THR A 199 14.09 -3.51 7.78
CA THR A 199 14.05 -2.67 9.00
C THR A 199 13.34 -3.34 10.18
N ILE A 200 12.43 -4.27 9.91
CA ILE A 200 11.68 -5.02 10.93
C ILE A 200 12.24 -6.43 11.11
N GLY A 201 13.47 -6.69 10.64
CA GLY A 201 14.14 -7.98 10.73
C GLY A 201 13.63 -9.03 9.74
N TRP A 202 12.85 -8.64 8.73
CA TRP A 202 12.30 -9.53 7.72
C TRP A 202 13.13 -9.49 6.44
N LYS A 203 14.29 -10.16 6.44
CA LYS A 203 15.04 -10.38 5.20
C LYS A 203 14.30 -11.39 4.33
N PHE A 204 13.67 -10.91 3.25
CA PHE A 204 12.67 -11.68 2.47
C PHE A 204 13.15 -13.07 2.06
N GLU A 205 14.41 -13.19 1.63
CA GLU A 205 14.99 -14.44 1.15
C GLU A 205 15.10 -15.51 2.25
N GLU A 206 15.26 -15.08 3.50
CA GLU A 206 15.42 -15.91 4.70
C GLU A 206 14.09 -16.24 5.37
N LEU A 207 13.00 -15.59 4.96
CA LEU A 207 11.66 -15.90 5.43
C LEU A 207 11.19 -17.27 4.94
N ASP A 208 10.49 -17.98 5.81
CA ASP A 208 9.76 -19.18 5.45
C ASP A 208 8.47 -18.85 4.66
N LYS A 209 7.66 -19.87 4.39
CA LYS A 209 6.38 -19.67 3.69
C LYS A 209 5.41 -18.76 4.44
N HIS A 210 5.43 -18.76 5.78
CA HIS A 210 4.51 -17.98 6.61
C HIS A 210 4.91 -16.50 6.64
N GLY A 211 6.21 -16.18 6.53
CA GLY A 211 6.71 -14.82 6.36
C GLY A 211 6.58 -14.29 4.92
N LYS A 212 6.89 -15.12 3.91
CA LYS A 212 6.85 -14.69 2.49
C LYS A 212 5.44 -14.32 2.00
N ARG A 213 4.42 -15.06 2.45
CA ARG A 213 3.00 -14.83 2.06
C ARG A 213 2.51 -13.41 2.42
N PRO A 214 2.58 -12.92 3.67
CA PRO A 214 2.21 -11.55 3.98
C PRO A 214 3.20 -10.52 3.41
N ALA A 215 4.50 -10.87 3.28
CA ALA A 215 5.50 -9.95 2.72
C ALA A 215 5.21 -9.58 1.25
N VAL A 216 4.68 -10.50 0.43
CA VAL A 216 4.29 -10.14 -0.95
C VAL A 216 3.05 -9.24 -1.00
N CYS A 217 2.15 -9.30 -0.01
CA CYS A 217 1.05 -8.34 0.13
C CYS A 217 1.56 -6.96 0.58
N ALA A 218 2.58 -6.95 1.44
CA ALA A 218 3.28 -5.75 1.90
C ALA A 218 4.07 -5.02 0.79
N ASN A 219 4.12 -5.57 -0.44
CA ASN A 219 4.54 -4.79 -1.61
C ASN A 219 3.73 -3.49 -1.76
N CYS A 220 2.46 -3.51 -1.32
CA CYS A 220 1.50 -2.45 -1.61
C CYS A 220 0.63 -2.07 -0.40
N HIS A 221 0.20 -3.05 0.40
CA HIS A 221 -0.80 -2.89 1.45
C HIS A 221 -0.21 -2.48 2.80
N VAL A 222 0.35 -1.26 2.81
CA VAL A 222 1.15 -0.68 3.89
C VAL A 222 0.96 0.83 3.95
N GLU A 223 1.26 1.42 5.10
CA GLU A 223 1.51 2.85 5.23
C GLU A 223 2.81 3.26 4.54
N TYR A 224 2.78 4.41 3.86
CA TYR A 224 3.96 4.98 3.22
C TYR A 224 3.88 6.49 3.10
N TYR A 225 5.05 7.12 3.00
CA TYR A 225 5.19 8.52 2.59
C TYR A 225 6.14 8.67 1.40
N PHE A 226 6.18 9.87 0.84
CA PHE A 226 7.14 10.25 -0.19
C PHE A 226 8.31 11.02 0.43
N LYS A 227 9.40 10.31 0.72
CA LYS A 227 10.65 10.95 1.14
C LYS A 227 11.16 11.84 0.01
N ASP A 228 11.54 13.06 0.37
CA ASP A 228 11.94 14.13 -0.57
C ASP A 228 10.91 14.37 -1.68
N LYS A 229 9.62 14.14 -1.37
CA LYS A 229 8.46 14.24 -2.28
C LYS A 229 8.49 13.30 -3.49
N LYS A 230 9.32 12.25 -3.46
CA LYS A 230 9.49 11.34 -4.59
C LYS A 230 9.53 9.86 -4.21
N ASP A 231 10.16 9.50 -3.10
CA ASP A 231 10.53 8.11 -2.86
C ASP A 231 9.54 7.42 -1.92
N VAL A 232 8.92 6.34 -2.40
CA VAL A 232 8.07 5.50 -1.55
C VAL A 232 8.91 4.93 -0.43
N THR A 233 8.58 5.30 0.80
CA THR A 233 9.28 4.89 2.02
C THR A 233 8.26 4.46 3.06
N PHE A 234 8.47 3.29 3.66
CA PHE A 234 7.61 2.83 4.76
C PHE A 234 8.21 3.36 6.07
N PRO A 235 7.43 4.02 6.93
CA PRO A 235 7.94 4.70 8.13
C PRO A 235 8.22 3.74 9.31
N TRP A 236 8.76 2.55 9.02
CA TRP A 236 8.85 1.43 9.98
C TRP A 236 10.11 1.42 10.84
N LYS A 237 10.97 2.44 10.73
CA LYS A 237 12.28 2.49 11.43
C LYS A 237 12.16 2.25 12.94
N ASN A 238 11.10 2.78 13.55
CA ASN A 238 10.89 2.69 15.00
C ASN A 238 9.91 1.56 15.40
N GLY A 239 9.34 0.85 14.43
CA GLY A 239 8.22 -0.08 14.62
C GLY A 239 7.11 0.18 13.60
N VAL A 240 6.16 -0.76 13.52
CA VAL A 240 5.03 -0.72 12.57
C VAL A 240 3.73 -0.23 13.19
N ASP A 241 3.67 -0.07 14.51
CA ASP A 241 2.46 0.40 15.18
C ASP A 241 2.28 1.92 15.05
N VAL A 242 1.05 2.38 15.30
CA VAL A 242 0.63 3.78 15.12
C VAL A 242 1.47 4.77 15.95
N ASP A 243 1.89 4.38 17.17
CA ASP A 243 2.64 5.25 18.07
C ASP A 243 4.11 5.33 17.64
N SER A 244 4.70 4.20 17.23
CA SER A 244 6.06 4.14 16.67
C SER A 244 6.22 4.94 15.38
N ILE A 245 5.23 4.87 14.48
CA ILE A 245 5.22 5.61 13.22
C ILE A 245 4.98 7.12 13.47
N GLU A 246 4.06 7.49 14.37
CA GLU A 246 3.85 8.90 14.78
C GLU A 246 5.18 9.51 15.27
N LYS A 247 5.87 8.81 16.17
CA LYS A 247 7.17 9.23 16.70
C LYS A 247 8.23 9.36 15.61
N TYR A 248 8.29 8.42 14.67
CA TYR A 248 9.23 8.49 13.54
C TYR A 248 9.00 9.76 12.72
N TYR A 249 7.75 10.06 12.35
CA TYR A 249 7.43 11.23 11.56
C TYR A 249 7.75 12.55 12.28
N ASP A 250 7.53 12.61 13.60
CA ASP A 250 7.87 13.77 14.41
C ASP A 250 9.40 13.95 14.53
N GLU A 251 10.17 12.87 14.72
CA GLU A 251 11.64 12.91 14.78
C GLU A 251 12.25 13.51 13.50
N ILE A 252 11.66 13.23 12.34
CA ILE A 252 12.12 13.77 11.05
C ILE A 252 11.42 15.07 10.64
N ASN A 253 10.52 15.61 11.49
CA ASN A 253 9.70 16.79 11.21
C ASN A 253 8.95 16.71 9.86
N PHE A 254 8.46 15.51 9.50
CA PHE A 254 7.82 15.30 8.20
C PHE A 254 6.38 15.80 8.19
N THR A 255 5.93 16.30 7.04
CA THR A 255 4.58 16.79 6.81
C THR A 255 4.17 16.47 5.39
N ASP A 256 3.06 15.76 5.21
CA ASP A 256 2.49 15.49 3.90
C ASP A 256 1.88 16.76 3.29
N TRP A 257 1.08 17.48 4.11
CA TRP A 257 0.50 18.75 3.71
C TRP A 257 0.21 19.66 4.91
N THR A 258 0.13 20.95 4.66
CA THR A 258 -0.42 21.91 5.63
C THR A 258 -1.93 22.01 5.45
N HIS A 259 -2.70 21.71 6.50
CA HIS A 259 -4.16 21.72 6.45
C HIS A 259 -4.72 23.10 6.07
N ALA A 260 -5.64 23.17 5.10
CA ALA A 260 -6.09 24.44 4.55
C ALA A 260 -6.84 25.33 5.56
N LEU A 261 -7.56 24.74 6.51
CA LEU A 261 -8.32 25.46 7.55
C LEU A 261 -7.43 25.82 8.76
N SER A 262 -7.06 24.81 9.56
CA SER A 262 -6.27 25.00 10.79
C SER A 262 -4.80 25.37 10.59
N LYS A 263 -4.23 25.22 9.39
CA LYS A 263 -2.78 25.34 9.14
C LYS A 263 -1.90 24.32 9.87
N ALA A 264 -2.51 23.26 10.42
CA ALA A 264 -1.76 22.18 11.07
C ALA A 264 -0.85 21.44 10.05
N PRO A 265 0.39 21.09 10.42
CA PRO A 265 1.26 20.24 9.61
C PRO A 265 0.79 18.78 9.71
N MET A 266 0.10 18.26 8.71
CA MET A 266 -0.59 16.97 8.78
C MET A 266 0.26 15.80 8.28
N LEU A 267 -0.10 14.62 8.79
CA LEU A 267 0.29 13.32 8.27
C LEU A 267 -0.91 12.67 7.59
N LYS A 268 -0.69 11.99 6.47
CA LYS A 268 -1.68 11.12 5.82
C LYS A 268 -1.33 9.67 6.16
N THR A 269 -2.33 8.86 6.50
CA THR A 269 -2.16 7.40 6.50
C THR A 269 -2.74 6.74 5.26
N GLN A 270 -2.09 5.74 4.70
CA GLN A 270 -2.54 5.00 3.53
C GLN A 270 -2.58 3.52 3.87
N HIS A 271 -3.77 2.92 3.82
CA HIS A 271 -4.02 1.47 3.89
C HIS A 271 -2.98 0.64 4.69
N PRO A 272 -2.86 0.86 6.02
CA PRO A 272 -1.86 0.18 6.86
C PRO A 272 -2.30 -1.27 7.18
N ASP A 273 -2.59 -2.06 6.14
CA ASP A 273 -3.22 -3.37 6.31
C ASP A 273 -2.21 -4.38 6.89
N PHE A 274 -0.95 -4.39 6.44
CA PHE A 274 0.10 -5.25 6.99
C PHE A 274 0.41 -4.90 8.46
N GLU A 275 0.57 -3.61 8.74
CA GLU A 275 0.89 -3.11 10.07
C GLU A 275 -0.21 -3.48 11.07
N VAL A 276 -1.48 -3.30 10.68
CA VAL A 276 -2.61 -3.65 11.54
C VAL A 276 -2.81 -5.16 11.64
N TRP A 277 -2.71 -5.91 10.54
CA TRP A 277 -2.74 -7.37 10.56
C TRP A 277 -1.71 -7.96 11.53
N SER A 278 -0.48 -7.44 11.52
CA SER A 278 0.61 -7.94 12.36
C SER A 278 0.33 -7.80 13.87
N GLN A 279 -0.52 -6.85 14.24
CA GLN A 279 -0.92 -6.58 15.63
C GLN A 279 -2.19 -7.35 16.03
N GLY A 280 -2.96 -7.82 15.06
CA GLY A 280 -4.21 -8.55 15.28
C GLY A 280 -4.00 -10.01 15.67
N THR A 281 -5.05 -10.63 16.22
CA THR A 281 -5.02 -12.04 16.66
C THR A 281 -4.61 -13.00 15.54
N HIS A 282 -5.11 -12.79 14.31
CA HIS A 282 -4.74 -13.64 13.18
C HIS A 282 -3.25 -13.55 12.84
N GLY A 283 -2.70 -12.33 12.70
CA GLY A 283 -1.28 -12.14 12.39
C GLY A 283 -0.37 -12.66 13.50
N LYS A 284 -0.71 -12.39 14.77
CA LYS A 284 0.02 -12.92 15.95
C LYS A 284 0.05 -14.44 16.02
N ASN A 285 -0.92 -15.13 15.42
CA ASN A 285 -1.00 -16.59 15.36
C ASN A 285 -0.51 -17.16 14.00
N GLY A 286 0.13 -16.34 13.15
CA GLY A 286 0.72 -16.80 11.89
C GLY A 286 -0.29 -17.07 10.76
N VAL A 287 -1.55 -16.66 10.91
CA VAL A 287 -2.55 -16.70 9.83
C VAL A 287 -2.24 -15.57 8.86
N THR A 288 -1.92 -15.94 7.63
CA THR A 288 -1.41 -15.03 6.58
C THR A 288 -2.55 -14.42 5.76
N CYS A 289 -2.25 -13.34 5.04
CA CYS A 289 -3.18 -12.73 4.08
C CYS A 289 -3.74 -13.76 3.08
N ILE A 290 -2.89 -14.69 2.63
CA ILE A 290 -3.21 -15.69 1.61
C ILE A 290 -4.18 -16.75 2.19
N ASP A 291 -4.16 -17.04 3.49
CA ASP A 291 -5.08 -18.02 4.08
C ASP A 291 -6.54 -17.57 3.98
N CYS A 292 -6.79 -16.25 3.99
CA CYS A 292 -8.13 -15.68 3.86
C CYS A 292 -8.45 -15.20 2.45
N HIS A 293 -7.52 -14.53 1.77
CA HIS A 293 -7.79 -13.85 0.50
C HIS A 293 -7.41 -14.65 -0.75
N MET A 294 -6.63 -15.73 -0.60
CA MET A 294 -6.16 -16.57 -1.69
C MET A 294 -6.17 -18.05 -1.28
N PRO A 295 -7.35 -18.61 -0.93
CA PRO A 295 -7.44 -19.96 -0.42
C PRO A 295 -7.00 -21.00 -1.46
N LYS A 296 -6.65 -22.20 -0.97
CA LYS A 296 -6.49 -23.36 -1.86
C LYS A 296 -7.87 -23.87 -2.27
N VAL A 297 -8.10 -24.03 -3.57
CA VAL A 297 -9.36 -24.50 -4.15
C VAL A 297 -9.08 -25.61 -5.18
N LYS A 298 -10.13 -26.28 -5.65
CA LYS A 298 -10.04 -27.33 -6.70
C LYS A 298 -10.73 -26.87 -7.98
N ASP A 299 -10.16 -27.21 -9.14
CA ASP A 299 -10.85 -27.09 -10.42
C ASP A 299 -11.89 -28.23 -10.61
N LYS A 300 -12.51 -28.31 -11.81
CA LYS A 300 -13.53 -29.31 -12.12
C LYS A 300 -12.95 -30.73 -12.17
N GLU A 301 -11.66 -30.83 -12.48
CA GLU A 301 -10.88 -32.06 -12.61
C GLU A 301 -10.28 -32.50 -11.26
N GLY A 302 -10.43 -31.68 -10.21
CA GLY A 302 -9.96 -31.96 -8.86
C GLY A 302 -8.54 -31.49 -8.54
N ASN A 303 -7.86 -30.80 -9.46
CA ASN A 303 -6.52 -30.25 -9.26
C ASN A 303 -6.55 -29.08 -8.26
N VAL A 304 -5.65 -29.12 -7.28
CA VAL A 304 -5.55 -28.07 -6.26
C VAL A 304 -4.70 -26.91 -6.76
N TYR A 305 -5.22 -25.69 -6.66
CA TYR A 305 -4.48 -24.47 -6.96
C TYR A 305 -4.80 -23.37 -5.94
N THR A 306 -4.03 -22.28 -5.95
CA THR A 306 -4.33 -21.08 -5.16
C THR A 306 -5.30 -20.22 -5.95
N ASP A 307 -6.46 -19.89 -5.37
CA ASP A 307 -7.37 -18.92 -5.95
C ASP A 307 -6.72 -17.53 -5.97
N HIS A 308 -6.60 -16.92 -7.16
CA HIS A 308 -6.06 -15.57 -7.32
C HIS A 308 -7.14 -14.50 -7.44
N LYS A 309 -8.43 -14.86 -7.26
CA LYS A 309 -9.53 -13.89 -7.16
C LYS A 309 -9.52 -13.21 -5.79
N ILE A 310 -8.48 -12.41 -5.54
CA ILE A 310 -8.28 -11.66 -4.30
C ILE A 310 -9.50 -10.75 -4.08
N GLY A 311 -10.25 -11.01 -3.01
CA GLY A 311 -11.52 -10.38 -2.74
C GLY A 311 -11.99 -10.57 -1.30
N ASN A 312 -13.30 -10.55 -1.08
CA ASN A 312 -13.89 -10.74 0.23
C ASN A 312 -13.82 -12.23 0.64
N PRO A 313 -13.13 -12.61 1.74
CA PRO A 313 -13.00 -14.00 2.16
C PRO A 313 -14.35 -14.72 2.38
N PHE A 314 -15.40 -13.99 2.76
CA PHE A 314 -16.73 -14.59 2.96
C PHE A 314 -17.39 -15.09 1.67
N ASP A 315 -16.93 -14.65 0.49
CA ASP A 315 -17.42 -15.14 -0.79
C ASP A 315 -17.06 -16.62 -0.99
N ASN A 316 -15.96 -17.07 -0.37
CA ASN A 316 -15.53 -18.47 -0.35
C ASN A 316 -15.27 -18.95 1.09
N PHE A 317 -16.30 -18.85 1.94
CA PHE A 317 -16.23 -19.17 3.38
C PHE A 317 -15.70 -20.59 3.67
N GLU A 318 -16.12 -21.58 2.87
CA GLU A 318 -15.74 -22.98 3.06
C GLU A 318 -14.23 -23.22 2.88
N SER A 319 -13.60 -22.50 1.96
CA SER A 319 -12.16 -22.64 1.69
C SER A 319 -11.29 -21.67 2.50
N THR A 320 -11.91 -20.77 3.26
CA THR A 320 -11.24 -19.73 4.05
C THR A 320 -11.49 -19.97 5.54
N CYS A 321 -12.47 -19.31 6.13
CA CYS A 321 -12.74 -19.33 7.57
C CYS A 321 -13.04 -20.74 8.09
N LYS A 322 -13.80 -21.56 7.33
CA LYS A 322 -14.25 -22.89 7.76
C LYS A 322 -13.11 -23.89 7.95
N THR A 323 -11.94 -23.60 7.39
CA THR A 323 -10.73 -24.43 7.56
C THR A 323 -10.19 -24.40 9.00
N CYS A 324 -10.56 -23.39 9.79
CA CYS A 324 -10.13 -23.24 11.19
C CYS A 324 -11.29 -23.05 12.18
N HIS A 325 -12.48 -22.65 11.72
CA HIS A 325 -13.61 -22.29 12.57
C HIS A 325 -14.78 -23.27 12.45
N GLU A 326 -15.29 -23.73 13.59
CA GLU A 326 -16.48 -24.60 13.63
C GLU A 326 -17.79 -23.82 13.44
N GLN A 327 -17.79 -22.52 13.72
CA GLN A 327 -18.97 -21.65 13.63
C GLN A 327 -19.55 -21.55 12.21
N SER A 328 -20.84 -21.22 12.10
CA SER A 328 -21.49 -21.00 10.80
C SER A 328 -21.03 -19.71 10.12
N LYS A 329 -21.20 -19.64 8.79
CA LYS A 329 -20.93 -18.44 7.99
C LYS A 329 -21.67 -17.22 8.53
N GLU A 330 -22.96 -17.37 8.83
CA GLU A 330 -23.84 -16.30 9.32
C GLU A 330 -23.37 -15.78 10.68
N THR A 331 -22.95 -16.69 11.56
CA THR A 331 -22.44 -16.34 12.90
C THR A 331 -21.18 -15.49 12.80
N LEU A 332 -20.21 -15.90 11.96
CA LEU A 332 -18.98 -15.13 11.77
C LEU A 332 -19.25 -13.82 11.02
N GLN A 333 -20.11 -13.81 10.00
CA GLN A 333 -20.50 -12.57 9.32
C GLN A 333 -21.16 -11.57 10.27
N LYS A 334 -22.03 -12.03 11.18
CA LYS A 334 -22.66 -11.17 12.20
C LYS A 334 -21.59 -10.54 13.11
N ARG A 335 -20.64 -11.33 13.60
CA ARG A 335 -19.54 -10.81 14.42
C ARG A 335 -18.67 -9.79 13.70
N VAL A 336 -18.33 -10.03 12.44
CA VAL A 336 -17.57 -9.05 11.64
C VAL A 336 -18.37 -7.77 11.39
N LYS A 337 -19.69 -7.87 11.22
CA LYS A 337 -20.57 -6.69 11.13
C LYS A 337 -20.62 -5.91 12.44
N GLU A 338 -20.66 -6.58 13.59
CA GLU A 338 -20.59 -5.94 14.92
C GLU A 338 -19.27 -5.17 15.08
N TYR A 339 -18.13 -5.79 14.80
CA TYR A 339 -16.84 -5.07 14.85
C TYR A 339 -16.78 -3.87 13.92
N LYS A 340 -17.32 -4.00 12.70
CA LYS A 340 -17.39 -2.89 11.76
C LYS A 340 -18.26 -1.75 12.29
N HIS A 341 -19.39 -2.08 12.90
CA HIS A 341 -20.29 -1.11 13.52
C HIS A 341 -19.58 -0.37 14.65
N ASP A 342 -18.99 -1.09 15.60
CA ASP A 342 -18.38 -0.51 16.80
C ASP A 342 -17.19 0.39 16.45
N VAL A 343 -16.32 -0.07 15.56
CA VAL A 343 -15.20 0.73 15.04
C VAL A 343 -15.71 1.98 14.32
N LYS A 344 -16.73 1.86 13.47
CA LYS A 344 -17.25 3.02 12.74
C LYS A 344 -17.93 4.03 13.66
N GLU A 345 -18.67 3.57 14.67
CA GLU A 345 -19.32 4.46 15.64
C GLU A 345 -18.26 5.26 16.42
N ALA A 346 -17.23 4.59 16.93
CA ALA A 346 -16.12 5.26 17.62
C ALA A 346 -15.40 6.25 16.70
N MET A 347 -15.16 5.85 15.45
CA MET A 347 -14.45 6.68 14.46
C MET A 347 -15.23 7.95 14.12
N ILE A 348 -16.57 7.88 13.97
CA ILE A 348 -17.41 9.07 13.73
C ILE A 348 -17.30 10.07 14.88
N ARG A 349 -17.23 9.59 16.13
CA ARG A 349 -17.07 10.48 17.30
C ARG A 349 -15.77 11.27 17.22
N LEU A 350 -14.67 10.63 16.82
CA LEU A 350 -13.39 11.31 16.60
C LEU A 350 -13.44 12.27 15.41
N GLU A 351 -14.03 11.85 14.30
CA GLU A 351 -14.22 12.70 13.10
C GLU A 351 -14.98 13.99 13.44
N ASP A 352 -16.06 13.90 14.22
CA ASP A 352 -16.84 15.06 14.67
C ASP A 352 -16.03 16.02 15.54
N GLN A 353 -15.11 15.51 16.38
CA GLN A 353 -14.20 16.36 17.15
C GLN A 353 -13.16 17.04 16.25
N LEU A 354 -12.57 16.30 15.33
CA LEU A 354 -11.55 16.82 14.41
C LEU A 354 -12.11 17.90 13.48
N VAL A 355 -13.31 17.71 12.93
CA VAL A 355 -14.01 18.74 12.14
C VAL A 355 -14.12 20.04 12.94
N LYS A 356 -14.59 19.95 14.20
CA LYS A 356 -14.70 21.12 15.08
C LYS A 356 -13.34 21.75 15.34
N ALA A 357 -12.33 20.95 15.69
CA ALA A 357 -10.98 21.43 15.96
C ALA A 357 -10.39 22.19 14.77
N HIS A 358 -10.60 21.73 13.53
CA HIS A 358 -10.10 22.43 12.35
C HIS A 358 -10.78 23.78 12.10
N PHE A 359 -12.10 23.88 12.29
CA PHE A 359 -12.83 25.14 12.16
C PHE A 359 -12.56 26.10 13.33
N GLU A 360 -12.43 25.59 14.55
CA GLU A 360 -12.05 26.35 15.73
C GLU A 360 -10.64 26.93 15.57
N ALA A 361 -9.68 26.14 15.07
CA ALA A 361 -8.35 26.64 14.75
C ALA A 361 -8.37 27.70 13.64
N LYS A 362 -9.21 27.53 12.61
CA LYS A 362 -9.41 28.57 11.59
C LYS A 362 -9.93 29.87 12.23
N ALA A 363 -10.94 29.79 13.10
CA ALA A 363 -11.49 30.95 13.78
C ALA A 363 -10.47 31.63 14.70
N ALA A 364 -9.61 30.85 15.38
CA ALA A 364 -8.51 31.39 16.17
C ALA A 364 -7.52 32.18 15.31
N TRP A 365 -7.15 31.66 14.13
CA TRP A 365 -6.32 32.39 13.17
C TRP A 365 -7.00 33.68 12.68
N ASP A 366 -8.28 33.60 12.30
CA ASP A 366 -9.04 34.77 11.82
C ASP A 366 -9.16 35.85 12.91
N ALA A 367 -9.16 35.45 14.19
CA ALA A 367 -9.22 36.35 15.35
C ALA A 367 -7.84 36.91 15.78
N GLY A 368 -6.75 36.49 15.13
CA GLY A 368 -5.41 37.03 15.39
C GLY A 368 -4.53 36.19 16.32
N ALA A 369 -4.83 34.90 16.50
CA ALA A 369 -3.96 33.99 17.24
C ALA A 369 -2.53 33.95 16.67
N THR A 370 -1.55 33.81 17.56
CA THR A 370 -0.13 33.76 17.23
C THR A 370 0.34 32.33 16.98
N GLN A 371 1.50 32.17 16.33
CA GLN A 371 2.13 30.87 16.13
C GLN A 371 2.42 30.14 17.45
N ASP A 372 2.88 30.88 18.46
CA ASP A 372 3.19 30.31 19.77
C ASP A 372 1.94 29.79 20.49
N GLU A 373 0.82 30.51 20.40
CA GLU A 373 -0.47 30.07 20.95
C GLU A 373 -1.01 28.82 20.27
N MET A 374 -0.74 28.67 18.98
CA MET A 374 -1.30 27.59 18.15
C MET A 374 -0.41 26.35 18.10
N LYS A 375 0.88 26.44 18.46
CA LYS A 375 1.86 25.36 18.28
C LYS A 375 1.41 24.00 18.85
N ASP A 376 1.02 23.96 20.13
CA ASP A 376 0.64 22.72 20.79
C ASP A 376 -0.75 22.24 20.34
N ILE A 377 -1.65 23.17 20.01
CA ILE A 377 -2.96 22.89 19.41
C ILE A 377 -2.78 22.18 18.07
N LEU A 378 -1.94 22.71 17.18
CA LEU A 378 -1.72 22.13 15.86
C LEU A 378 -1.06 20.76 15.95
N THR A 379 -0.17 20.56 16.92
CA THR A 379 0.45 19.25 17.21
C THR A 379 -0.60 18.25 17.69
N ALA A 380 -1.49 18.65 18.60
CA ALA A 380 -2.58 17.80 19.07
C ALA A 380 -3.57 17.45 17.94
N ILE A 381 -3.92 18.40 17.06
CA ILE A 381 -4.72 18.13 15.84
C ILE A 381 -4.01 17.13 14.92
N ARG A 382 -2.71 17.32 14.67
CA ARG A 382 -1.89 16.42 13.84
C ARG A 382 -1.92 14.99 14.37
N HIS A 383 -1.65 14.79 15.66
CA HIS A 383 -1.67 13.46 16.31
C HIS A 383 -3.05 12.84 16.35
N ALA A 384 -4.07 13.62 16.70
CA ALA A 384 -5.46 13.16 16.71
C ALA A 384 -5.89 12.66 15.33
N GLN A 385 -5.57 13.43 14.28
CA GLN A 385 -5.92 13.05 12.91
C GLN A 385 -5.06 11.90 12.39
N TRP A 386 -3.77 11.83 12.72
CA TRP A 386 -2.93 10.68 12.37
C TRP A 386 -3.54 9.37 12.89
N ARG A 387 -3.94 9.35 14.16
CA ARG A 387 -4.57 8.17 14.80
C ARG A 387 -5.93 7.84 14.17
N TRP A 388 -6.74 8.85 13.88
CA TRP A 388 -7.98 8.66 13.13
C TRP A 388 -7.72 8.06 11.75
N ASP A 389 -6.80 8.63 10.98
CA ASP A 389 -6.56 8.26 9.58
C ASP A 389 -5.95 6.85 9.50
N TYR A 390 -5.10 6.48 10.46
CA TYR A 390 -4.60 5.11 10.62
C TYR A 390 -5.73 4.08 10.80
N SER A 391 -6.83 4.50 11.43
CA SER A 391 -8.01 3.66 11.62
C SER A 391 -8.95 3.69 10.41
N ALA A 392 -9.04 4.82 9.71
CA ALA A 392 -9.91 5.03 8.56
C ALA A 392 -9.35 4.51 7.23
N ALA A 393 -8.03 4.47 7.07
CA ALA A 393 -7.36 4.19 5.80
C ALA A 393 -7.36 2.71 5.41
N GLY A 394 -7.40 1.79 6.38
CA GLY A 394 -7.47 0.34 6.14
C GLY A 394 -8.89 -0.20 6.27
N HIS A 395 -9.52 -0.50 5.13
CA HIS A 395 -10.94 -0.84 5.08
C HIS A 395 -11.29 -2.19 5.71
N GLY A 396 -10.31 -3.10 5.80
CA GLY A 396 -10.45 -4.41 6.46
C GLY A 396 -10.03 -4.41 7.93
N ASN A 397 -9.53 -3.29 8.47
CA ASN A 397 -8.89 -3.27 9.78
C ASN A 397 -9.83 -3.50 10.96
N HIS A 398 -11.13 -3.22 10.77
CA HIS A 398 -12.17 -3.64 11.71
C HIS A 398 -12.30 -5.16 11.86
N PHE A 399 -11.77 -5.95 10.91
CA PHE A 399 -11.67 -7.40 11.01
C PHE A 399 -10.27 -7.84 11.42
N HIS A 400 -9.23 -7.24 10.84
CA HIS A 400 -7.85 -7.67 11.11
C HIS A 400 -7.43 -7.47 12.57
N ALA A 401 -7.76 -6.31 13.17
CA ALA A 401 -7.45 -6.01 14.56
C ALA A 401 -8.42 -4.95 15.13
N PRO A 402 -9.70 -5.32 15.39
CA PRO A 402 -10.71 -4.36 15.88
C PRO A 402 -10.33 -3.69 17.20
N ASP A 403 -9.68 -4.42 18.10
CA ASP A 403 -9.18 -3.91 19.39
C ASP A 403 -8.09 -2.85 19.20
N VAL A 404 -7.17 -3.07 18.26
CA VAL A 404 -6.13 -2.09 17.91
C VAL A 404 -6.76 -0.83 17.31
N MET A 405 -7.78 -0.96 16.46
CA MET A 405 -8.51 0.18 15.90
C MET A 405 -9.23 0.97 16.98
N LEU A 406 -9.97 0.31 17.88
CA LEU A 406 -10.66 0.98 18.98
C LEU A 406 -9.69 1.70 19.92
N ARG A 407 -8.55 1.08 20.27
CA ARG A 407 -7.48 1.74 21.06
C ARG A 407 -6.95 2.98 20.35
N THR A 408 -6.64 2.85 19.06
CA THR A 408 -6.07 3.94 18.26
C THR A 408 -7.05 5.13 18.21
N ILE A 409 -8.33 4.88 17.91
CA ILE A 409 -9.39 5.88 17.91
C ILE A 409 -9.53 6.54 19.29
N ALA A 410 -9.54 5.76 20.38
CA ALA A 410 -9.66 6.30 21.74
C ALA A 410 -8.52 7.30 22.05
N THR A 411 -7.28 6.93 21.74
CA THR A 411 -6.15 7.85 21.95
C THR A 411 -6.19 9.07 21.01
N GLY A 412 -6.78 8.95 19.82
CA GLY A 412 -7.04 10.09 18.95
C GLY A 412 -8.09 11.06 19.54
N ILE A 413 -9.11 10.53 20.23
CA ILE A 413 -10.12 11.34 20.94
C ILE A 413 -9.47 12.15 22.05
N ASP A 414 -8.54 11.56 22.81
CA ASP A 414 -7.81 12.28 23.87
C ASP A 414 -7.03 13.46 23.29
N ARG A 415 -6.31 13.26 22.18
CA ARG A 415 -5.57 14.34 21.50
C ARG A 415 -6.50 15.40 20.90
N ALA A 416 -7.66 15.00 20.39
CA ALA A 416 -8.67 15.95 19.93
C ALA A 416 -9.25 16.78 21.09
N ALA A 417 -9.42 16.17 22.28
CA ALA A 417 -9.86 16.88 23.48
C ALA A 417 -8.81 17.90 23.94
N ASP A 418 -7.52 17.53 23.96
CA ASP A 418 -6.41 18.44 24.25
C ASP A 418 -6.45 19.66 23.32
N ALA A 419 -6.56 19.43 22.01
CA ALA A 419 -6.62 20.49 21.00
C ALA A 419 -7.80 21.44 21.24
N ARG A 420 -9.01 20.90 21.41
CA ARG A 420 -10.23 21.71 21.55
C ARG A 420 -10.29 22.47 22.88
N ALA A 421 -9.78 21.89 23.97
CA ALA A 421 -9.67 22.59 25.25
C ALA A 421 -8.73 23.81 25.14
N ALA A 422 -7.55 23.63 24.55
CA ALA A 422 -6.59 24.71 24.34
C ALA A 422 -7.13 25.77 23.35
N LEU A 423 -7.81 25.34 22.28
CA LEU A 423 -8.50 26.24 21.35
C LEU A 423 -9.54 27.11 22.05
N GLY A 424 -10.33 26.56 22.97
CA GLY A 424 -11.30 27.33 23.75
C GLY A 424 -10.66 28.49 24.52
N VAL A 425 -9.49 28.26 25.12
CA VAL A 425 -8.73 29.30 25.84
C VAL A 425 -8.23 30.38 24.88
N VAL A 426 -7.63 29.98 23.75
CA VAL A 426 -7.11 30.91 22.73
C VAL A 426 -8.25 31.74 22.12
N LEU A 427 -9.36 31.11 21.74
CA LEU A 427 -10.54 31.78 21.21
C LEU A 427 -11.10 32.81 22.19
N ALA A 428 -11.24 32.46 23.47
CA ALA A 428 -11.70 33.38 24.50
C ALA A 428 -10.75 34.57 24.69
N LYS A 429 -9.43 34.33 24.69
CA LYS A 429 -8.41 35.39 24.76
C LYS A 429 -8.52 36.38 23.59
N HIS A 430 -8.86 35.88 22.40
CA HIS A 430 -9.04 36.68 21.19
C HIS A 430 -10.50 37.15 20.98
N GLY A 431 -11.32 37.15 22.04
CA GLY A 431 -12.66 37.75 22.03
C GLY A 431 -13.76 36.90 21.37
N VAL A 432 -13.50 35.65 21.01
CA VAL A 432 -14.49 34.72 20.46
C VAL A 432 -15.16 33.96 21.62
N ALA A 433 -16.28 34.50 22.11
CA ALA A 433 -16.98 33.98 23.29
C ALA A 433 -18.11 32.98 22.98
N THR A 434 -18.43 32.75 21.71
CA THR A 434 -19.50 31.83 21.28
C THR A 434 -18.93 30.62 20.55
N PRO A 435 -19.60 29.45 20.60
CA PRO A 435 -19.19 28.28 19.83
C PRO A 435 -19.00 28.61 18.34
N VAL A 436 -17.91 28.13 17.75
CA VAL A 436 -17.59 28.34 16.33
C VAL A 436 -18.62 27.61 15.47
N ALA A 437 -19.28 28.35 14.58
CA ALA A 437 -20.26 27.79 13.66
C ALA A 437 -19.55 26.92 12.60
N ILE A 438 -20.04 25.70 12.42
CA ILE A 438 -19.55 24.78 11.39
C ILE A 438 -20.43 24.96 10.14
N PRO A 439 -19.86 25.18 8.95
CA PRO A 439 -20.64 25.25 7.72
C PRO A 439 -21.35 23.91 7.46
N ASP A 440 -22.41 23.95 6.65
CA ASP A 440 -23.11 22.73 6.26
C ASP A 440 -22.20 21.82 5.45
N ILE A 441 -21.85 20.66 6.03
CA ILE A 441 -21.03 19.60 5.44
C ILE A 441 -21.84 18.31 5.28
N SER A 442 -23.18 18.39 5.23
CA SER A 442 -24.08 17.22 5.19
C SER A 442 -23.94 16.35 3.94
N THR A 443 -23.35 16.86 2.87
CA THR A 443 -23.02 16.10 1.66
C THR A 443 -21.58 16.37 1.24
N LYS A 444 -21.02 15.46 0.43
CA LYS A 444 -19.68 15.59 -0.15
C LYS A 444 -19.52 16.95 -0.84
N GLU A 445 -20.48 17.35 -1.67
CA GLU A 445 -20.44 18.56 -2.48
C GLU A 445 -20.44 19.81 -1.60
N LYS A 446 -21.27 19.82 -0.55
CA LYS A 446 -21.30 20.93 0.41
C LYS A 446 -20.00 21.03 1.18
N ALA A 447 -19.43 19.91 1.62
CA ALA A 447 -18.13 19.89 2.29
C ALA A 447 -16.99 20.37 1.38
N GLN A 448 -16.98 19.95 0.10
CA GLN A 448 -15.98 20.37 -0.89
C GLN A 448 -16.07 21.87 -1.17
N LYS A 449 -17.29 22.40 -1.27
CA LYS A 449 -17.53 23.84 -1.37
C LYS A 449 -17.08 24.60 -0.13
N ALA A 450 -17.34 24.06 1.08
CA ALA A 450 -16.97 24.68 2.34
C ALA A 450 -15.44 24.85 2.50
N ILE A 451 -14.63 23.99 1.86
CA ILE A 451 -13.17 24.10 1.85
C ILE A 451 -12.60 24.74 0.57
N GLY A 452 -13.46 25.26 -0.30
CA GLY A 452 -13.06 26.05 -1.49
C GLY A 452 -12.62 25.23 -2.72
N LEU A 453 -13.06 23.97 -2.85
CA LEU A 453 -12.76 23.17 -4.05
C LEU A 453 -13.75 23.43 -5.20
N ASP A 454 -13.22 23.52 -6.42
CA ASP A 454 -13.99 23.58 -7.67
C ASP A 454 -13.95 22.22 -8.38
N ILE A 455 -14.76 21.28 -7.88
CA ILE A 455 -14.83 19.91 -8.38
C ILE A 455 -15.37 19.81 -9.81
N PRO A 456 -16.39 20.59 -10.23
CA PRO A 456 -16.82 20.58 -11.62
C PRO A 456 -15.68 20.92 -12.59
N LYS A 457 -14.82 21.90 -12.26
CA LYS A 457 -13.64 22.23 -13.06
C LYS A 457 -12.62 21.10 -13.08
N ASP A 458 -12.28 20.54 -11.91
CA ASP A 458 -11.33 19.42 -11.80
C ASP A 458 -11.83 18.20 -12.60
N GLN A 459 -13.13 17.91 -12.54
CA GLN A 459 -13.76 16.80 -13.26
C GLN A 459 -13.74 17.03 -14.78
N ALA A 460 -14.08 18.23 -15.25
CA ALA A 460 -14.05 18.54 -16.68
C ALA A 460 -12.64 18.36 -17.28
N ALA A 461 -11.60 18.82 -16.57
CA ALA A 461 -10.21 18.60 -16.98
C ALA A 461 -9.84 17.11 -16.98
N LYS A 462 -10.31 16.36 -15.97
CA LYS A 462 -10.08 14.92 -15.89
C LYS A 462 -10.73 14.16 -17.04
N ASP A 463 -11.98 14.48 -17.36
CA ASP A 463 -12.73 13.85 -18.46
C ASP A 463 -12.03 14.09 -19.81
N GLU A 464 -11.50 15.30 -20.03
CA GLU A 464 -10.70 15.62 -21.21
C GLU A 464 -9.43 14.77 -21.27
N PHE A 465 -8.67 14.69 -20.15
CA PHE A 465 -7.47 13.85 -20.06
C PHE A 465 -7.76 12.37 -20.36
N LEU A 466 -8.83 11.81 -19.77
CA LEU A 466 -9.22 10.42 -19.99
C LEU A 466 -9.65 10.16 -21.43
N LYS A 467 -10.29 11.15 -22.09
CA LYS A 467 -10.72 11.03 -23.49
C LYS A 467 -9.57 11.17 -24.49
N THR A 468 -8.53 11.92 -24.16
CA THR A 468 -7.50 12.34 -25.13
C THR A 468 -6.14 11.67 -24.89
N VAL A 469 -5.66 11.62 -23.65
CA VAL A 469 -4.29 11.19 -23.32
C VAL A 469 -4.23 9.68 -23.05
N VAL A 470 -5.17 9.13 -22.26
CA VAL A 470 -5.15 7.70 -21.92
C VAL A 470 -5.23 6.78 -23.15
N PRO A 471 -6.08 7.03 -24.16
CA PRO A 471 -6.09 6.21 -25.38
C PRO A 471 -4.78 6.29 -26.17
N GLN A 472 -4.09 7.44 -26.15
CA GLN A 472 -2.76 7.58 -26.76
C GLN A 472 -1.72 6.73 -26.02
N TRP A 473 -1.75 6.77 -24.69
CA TRP A 473 -0.87 5.92 -23.87
C TRP A 473 -1.08 4.44 -24.14
N GLU A 474 -2.33 3.99 -24.24
CA GLU A 474 -2.64 2.59 -24.56
C GLU A 474 -2.22 2.21 -25.98
N LYS A 475 -2.44 3.08 -26.96
CA LYS A 475 -1.98 2.86 -28.34
C LYS A 475 -0.47 2.69 -28.42
N GLU A 476 0.29 3.58 -27.76
CA GLU A 476 1.75 3.47 -27.68
C GLU A 476 2.20 2.20 -26.97
N ALA A 477 1.53 1.84 -25.88
CA ALA A 477 1.84 0.62 -25.13
C ALA A 477 1.60 -0.66 -25.95
N ARG A 478 0.52 -0.72 -26.72
CA ARG A 478 0.25 -1.82 -27.67
C ARG A 478 1.31 -1.88 -28.76
N ALA A 479 1.73 -0.75 -29.31
CA ALA A 479 2.81 -0.71 -30.30
C ALA A 479 4.15 -1.23 -29.75
N LYS A 480 4.38 -1.10 -28.43
CA LYS A 480 5.53 -1.66 -27.72
C LYS A 480 5.34 -3.12 -27.26
N GLY A 481 4.16 -3.71 -27.50
CA GLY A 481 3.83 -5.07 -27.05
C GLY A 481 3.57 -5.22 -25.55
N LEU A 482 3.38 -4.11 -24.81
CA LEU A 482 3.12 -4.13 -23.37
C LEU A 482 1.67 -4.50 -23.03
N LEU A 483 0.76 -4.23 -23.96
CA LEU A 483 -0.64 -4.65 -23.92
C LEU A 483 -0.92 -5.61 -25.09
N PRO A 484 -1.92 -6.51 -24.98
CA PRO A 484 -2.40 -7.29 -26.11
C PRO A 484 -2.73 -6.39 -27.32
N ALA A 485 -2.62 -6.90 -28.54
CA ALA A 485 -3.17 -6.19 -29.70
C ALA A 485 -4.68 -5.97 -29.49
N GLU A 486 -5.25 -4.89 -30.05
CA GLU A 486 -6.70 -4.77 -30.10
C GLU A 486 -7.26 -5.95 -30.91
N ASP A 487 -8.30 -6.59 -30.40
CA ASP A 487 -9.09 -7.51 -31.21
C ASP A 487 -9.55 -6.72 -32.44
N ALA A 488 -9.33 -7.25 -33.65
CA ALA A 488 -9.93 -6.67 -34.84
C ALA A 488 -11.44 -6.51 -34.57
N PRO A 489 -12.05 -5.36 -34.88
CA PRO A 489 -13.49 -5.19 -34.67
C PRO A 489 -14.18 -6.39 -35.29
N LYS A 490 -14.92 -7.16 -34.48
CA LYS A 490 -15.70 -8.28 -34.96
C LYS A 490 -16.56 -7.72 -36.10
N ALA A 491 -16.29 -8.15 -37.32
CA ALA A 491 -17.09 -7.74 -38.47
C ALA A 491 -18.54 -8.02 -38.09
N ASP A 492 -19.38 -6.99 -38.13
CA ASP A 492 -20.81 -7.10 -37.88
C ASP A 492 -21.37 -8.21 -38.79
N THR A 493 -21.55 -9.40 -38.24
CA THR A 493 -22.34 -10.45 -38.87
C THR A 493 -23.78 -10.00 -38.73
N LYS A 494 -24.25 -9.29 -39.76
CA LYS A 494 -25.66 -9.03 -40.04
C LYS A 494 -26.48 -10.32 -40.05
#